data_AF-A0A815ZU23-F1
#
_entry.id   AF-A0A815ZU23-F1
#
_cell.length_a   1.000
_cell.length_b   1.000
_cell.length_c   1.000
_cell.angle_alpha   90.00
_cell.angle_beta   90.00
_cell.angle_gamma   90.00
#
_symmetry.space_group_name_H-M   'P 1'
#
loop_
_entity.id
_entity.type
_entity.pdbx_description
1 polymer ?
#
loop_
_entity_poly.entity_id
_entity_poly.type
_entity_poly.pdbx_seq_one_letter_code
_entity_poly.pdbx_strand_id
1 'polypeptide(L)'
;MFRRLFGDSKPRENRDDARRTIEQLKQSEDLLNKKIEKFDEEILDIQNKARQFLNKPNPDRPGAIRLIKRRKQLEVQRDKLYQMKENLELVNERVQTSHFNRQVTESLNIGQQHLKRSQKAMPTKKIEEILDNITE
;
A
#
# COMPACT_ATOMS: atom_id res chain seq x y z
N MET A 1 1.22 2.81 44.66
CA MET A 1 0.34 1.98 43.80
C MET A 1 0.25 2.60 42.39
N PHE A 2 1.36 2.75 41.65
CA PHE A 2 1.36 3.32 40.28
C PHE A 2 2.55 2.83 39.44
N ARG A 3 2.47 1.61 38.87
CA ARG A 3 3.51 1.09 37.96
C ARG A 3 2.96 0.25 36.81
N ARG A 4 1.86 0.69 36.20
CA ARG A 4 1.19 0.00 35.08
C ARG A 4 0.57 0.93 34.03
N LEU A 5 0.99 2.20 33.94
CA LEU A 5 0.48 3.15 32.92
C LEU A 5 1.33 3.24 31.65
N PHE A 6 2.56 2.74 31.69
CA PHE A 6 3.40 2.61 30.50
C PHE A 6 3.67 1.13 30.27
N GLY A 7 2.73 0.51 29.57
CA GLY A 7 2.83 -0.86 29.12
C GLY A 7 4.00 -1.00 28.17
N ASP A 8 5.07 -1.60 28.69
CA ASP A 8 6.12 -2.26 27.94
C ASP A 8 5.52 -3.50 27.25
N SER A 9 4.66 -3.29 26.26
CA SER A 9 4.37 -4.31 25.26
C SER A 9 5.35 -4.08 24.14
N LYS A 10 6.53 -4.70 24.22
CA LYS A 10 7.35 -4.94 23.02
C LYS A 10 6.38 -5.42 21.94
N PRO A 11 6.24 -4.71 20.81
CA PRO A 11 5.43 -5.22 19.72
C PRO A 11 6.01 -6.59 19.40
N ARG A 12 5.22 -7.65 19.55
CA ARG A 12 5.52 -8.90 18.87
C ARG A 12 5.40 -8.57 17.40
N GLU A 13 6.52 -8.14 16.84
CA GLU A 13 6.64 -7.73 15.46
C GLU A 13 6.45 -9.00 14.64
N ASN A 14 5.19 -9.29 14.30
CA ASN A 14 4.83 -10.43 13.48
C ASN A 14 5.52 -10.20 12.13
N ARG A 15 6.61 -10.94 11.88
CA ARG A 15 7.33 -10.91 10.60
C ARG A 15 6.40 -11.18 9.39
N ASP A 16 5.23 -11.77 9.62
CA ASP A 16 4.21 -12.06 8.61
C ASP A 16 3.18 -10.95 8.36
N ASP A 17 3.21 -9.84 9.11
CA ASP A 17 2.14 -8.83 9.06
C ASP A 17 2.16 -8.01 7.76
N ALA A 18 3.35 -7.72 7.23
CA ALA A 18 3.49 -6.93 6.00
C ALA A 18 2.97 -7.68 4.76
N ARG A 19 3.27 -8.97 4.63
CA ARG A 19 2.77 -9.81 3.52
C ARG A 19 1.26 -9.93 3.55
N ARG A 20 0.70 -10.19 4.73
CA ARG A 20 -0.74 -10.23 4.95
C ARG A 20 -1.40 -8.89 4.63
N THR A 21 -0.77 -7.77 5.04
CA THR A 21 -1.26 -6.43 4.72
C THR A 21 -1.26 -6.18 3.21
N ILE A 22 -0.21 -6.57 2.49
CA ILE A 22 -0.15 -6.46 1.02
C ILE A 22 -1.28 -7.26 0.37
N GLU A 23 -1.54 -8.48 0.84
CA GLU A 23 -2.64 -9.31 0.33
C GLU A 23 -4.02 -8.68 0.58
N GLN A 24 -4.24 -8.12 1.77
CA GLN A 24 -5.49 -7.42 2.10
C GLN A 24 -5.68 -6.15 1.26
N LEU A 25 -4.60 -5.41 0.99
CA LEU A 25 -4.64 -4.23 0.12
C LEU A 25 -5.02 -4.65 -1.30
N LYS A 26 -4.42 -5.71 -1.85
CA LYS A 26 -4.79 -6.25 -3.17
C LYS A 26 -6.27 -6.66 -3.24
N GLN A 27 -6.78 -7.37 -2.24
CA GLN A 27 -8.19 -7.75 -2.20
C GLN A 27 -9.11 -6.52 -2.17
N SER A 28 -8.72 -5.48 -1.45
CA SER A 28 -9.46 -4.22 -1.38
C SER A 28 -9.44 -3.47 -2.72
N GLU A 29 -8.30 -3.51 -3.43
CA GLU A 29 -8.17 -2.99 -4.79
C GLU A 29 -9.12 -3.70 -5.77
N ASP A 30 -9.18 -5.04 -5.72
CA ASP A 30 -10.09 -5.84 -6.55
C ASP A 30 -11.56 -5.48 -6.28
N LEU A 31 -11.93 -5.26 -5.02
CA LEU A 31 -13.28 -4.82 -4.65
C LEU A 31 -13.58 -3.42 -5.19
N LEU A 32 -12.59 -2.51 -5.17
CA LEU A 32 -12.73 -1.18 -5.74
C LEU A 32 -12.91 -1.23 -7.25
N ASN A 33 -12.09 -2.00 -7.95
CA ASN A 33 -12.18 -2.20 -9.40
C ASN A 33 -13.57 -2.72 -9.80
N LYS A 34 -14.05 -3.79 -9.16
CA LYS A 34 -15.40 -4.34 -9.41
C LYS A 34 -16.51 -3.32 -9.17
N LYS A 35 -16.35 -2.45 -8.17
CA LYS A 35 -17.35 -1.43 -7.87
C LYS A 35 -17.33 -0.29 -8.89
N ILE A 36 -16.14 0.14 -9.32
CA ILE A 36 -15.94 1.13 -10.37
C ILE A 36 -16.56 0.64 -11.69
N GLU A 37 -16.27 -0.60 -12.10
CA GLU A 37 -16.84 -1.21 -13.30
C GLU A 37 -18.37 -1.18 -13.31
N LYS A 38 -19.01 -1.55 -12.18
CA LYS A 38 -20.47 -1.46 -12.05
C LYS A 38 -21.00 -0.03 -12.18
N PHE A 39 -20.29 0.95 -11.64
CA PHE A 39 -20.67 2.36 -11.82
C PHE A 39 -20.54 2.79 -13.28
N ASP A 40 -19.49 2.37 -13.99
CA ASP A 40 -19.31 2.68 -15.41
C ASP A 40 -20.41 2.07 -16.28
N GLU A 41 -20.80 0.82 -16.02
CA GLU A 41 -21.94 0.18 -16.67
C GLU A 41 -23.25 0.93 -16.43
N GLU A 42 -23.55 1.30 -15.17
CA GLU A 42 -24.77 2.04 -14.81
C GLU A 42 -24.79 3.44 -15.44
N ILE A 43 -23.66 4.14 -15.44
CA ILE A 43 -23.50 5.45 -16.09
C ILE A 43 -23.81 5.36 -17.59
N LEU A 44 -23.29 4.33 -18.25
CA LEU A 44 -23.49 4.11 -19.69
C LEU A 44 -24.94 3.75 -20.02
N ASP A 45 -25.58 2.90 -19.22
CA ASP A 45 -26.99 2.56 -19.36
C ASP A 45 -27.89 3.81 -19.19
N ILE A 46 -27.65 4.62 -18.17
CA ILE A 46 -28.40 5.86 -17.93
C ILE A 46 -28.20 6.86 -19.08
N GLN A 47 -26.98 6.96 -19.61
CA GLN A 47 -26.69 7.80 -20.77
C GLN A 47 -27.47 7.33 -22.01
N ASN A 48 -27.53 6.03 -22.26
CA ASN A 48 -28.28 5.46 -23.38
C ASN A 48 -29.79 5.68 -23.20
N LYS A 49 -30.33 5.48 -22.00
CA LYS A 49 -31.73 5.80 -21.68
C LYS A 49 -32.04 7.28 -21.90
N ALA A 50 -31.17 8.19 -21.49
CA ALA A 50 -31.34 9.62 -21.72
C ALA A 50 -31.40 9.96 -23.23
N ARG A 51 -30.54 9.34 -24.04
CA ARG A 51 -30.57 9.47 -25.51
C ARG A 51 -31.88 8.94 -26.10
N GLN A 52 -32.36 7.78 -25.64
CA GLN A 52 -33.64 7.23 -26.08
C GLN A 52 -34.83 8.15 -25.75
N PHE A 53 -34.80 8.88 -24.64
CA PHE A 53 -35.84 9.86 -24.29
C PHE A 53 -35.87 11.06 -25.25
N LEU A 54 -34.71 11.42 -25.81
CA LEU A 54 -34.58 12.53 -26.76
C LEU A 54 -34.84 12.13 -28.22
N ASN A 55 -34.60 10.87 -28.58
CA ASN A 55 -34.73 10.38 -29.97
C ASN A 55 -36.15 9.93 -30.35
N LYS A 56 -37.13 10.05 -29.45
CA LYS A 56 -38.54 9.73 -29.72
C LYS A 56 -39.19 10.83 -30.57
N PRO A 57 -40.22 10.49 -31.39
CA PRO A 57 -41.00 11.49 -32.14
C PRO A 57 -41.55 12.63 -31.26
N ASN A 58 -41.92 12.31 -30.02
CA ASN A 58 -42.24 13.28 -28.96
C ASN A 58 -41.18 13.17 -27.85
N PRO A 59 -40.15 14.04 -27.85
CA PRO A 59 -39.02 13.91 -26.92
C PRO A 59 -39.38 14.34 -25.50
N ASP A 60 -39.12 13.47 -24.52
CA ASP A 60 -39.27 13.78 -23.09
C ASP A 60 -37.99 14.43 -22.54
N ARG A 61 -37.85 15.73 -22.82
CA ARG A 61 -36.71 16.54 -22.36
C ARG A 61 -36.61 16.58 -20.82
N PRO A 62 -37.70 16.79 -20.05
CA PRO A 62 -37.64 16.74 -18.59
C PRO A 62 -37.13 15.40 -18.05
N GLY A 63 -37.57 14.27 -18.62
CA GLY A 63 -37.11 12.93 -18.27
C GLY A 63 -35.62 12.74 -18.56
N ALA A 64 -35.16 13.14 -19.74
CA ALA A 64 -33.75 13.10 -20.09
C ALA A 64 -32.87 13.93 -19.13
N ILE A 65 -33.32 15.13 -18.74
CA ILE A 65 -32.60 15.98 -17.77
C ILE A 65 -32.48 15.29 -16.40
N ARG A 66 -33.53 14.60 -15.92
CA ARG A 66 -33.46 13.83 -14.66
C ARG A 66 -32.42 12.72 -14.73
N LEU A 67 -32.37 11.99 -15.86
CA LEU A 67 -31.38 10.94 -16.09
C LEU A 67 -29.95 11.49 -16.13
N ILE A 68 -29.72 12.61 -16.81
CA ILE A 68 -28.40 13.28 -16.86
C ILE A 68 -27.95 13.72 -15.46
N LYS A 69 -28.84 14.29 -14.65
CA LYS A 69 -28.54 14.65 -13.26
C LYS A 69 -28.12 13.43 -12.44
N ARG A 70 -28.86 12.32 -12.58
CA ARG A 70 -28.52 11.06 -11.90
C ARG A 70 -27.17 10.52 -12.37
N ARG A 71 -26.90 10.53 -13.68
CA ARG A 71 -25.60 10.14 -14.25
C ARG A 71 -24.45 10.93 -13.61
N LYS A 72 -24.58 12.26 -13.52
CA LYS A 72 -23.57 13.12 -12.89
C LYS A 72 -23.32 12.78 -11.41
N GLN A 73 -24.36 12.39 -10.67
CA GLN A 73 -24.20 11.94 -9.28
C GLN A 73 -23.44 10.62 -9.17
N LEU A 74 -23.59 9.71 -10.14
CA LEU A 74 -22.87 8.45 -10.20
C LEU A 74 -21.41 8.66 -10.62
N GLU A 75 -21.17 9.53 -11.61
CA GLU A 75 -19.81 9.94 -12.01
C GLU A 75 -19.02 10.46 -10.79
N VAL A 76 -19.61 11.36 -9.99
CA VAL A 76 -18.97 11.86 -8.75
C VAL A 76 -18.69 10.76 -7.74
N GLN A 77 -19.55 9.75 -7.61
CA GLN A 77 -19.32 8.63 -6.70
C GLN A 77 -18.20 7.72 -7.20
N ARG A 78 -18.16 7.42 -8.50
CA ARG A 78 -17.10 6.65 -9.13
C ARG A 78 -15.76 7.37 -9.01
N ASP A 79 -15.72 8.68 -9.24
CA ASP A 79 -14.48 9.46 -9.15
C ASP A 79 -13.89 9.43 -7.73
N LYS A 80 -14.74 9.40 -6.69
CA LYS A 80 -14.29 9.17 -5.30
C LYS A 80 -13.69 7.77 -5.10
N LEU A 81 -14.20 6.75 -5.79
CA LEU A 81 -13.64 5.40 -5.73
C LEU A 81 -12.28 5.33 -6.44
N TYR A 82 -12.11 6.03 -7.57
CA TYR A 82 -10.80 6.17 -8.21
C TYR A 82 -9.79 6.83 -7.28
N GLN A 83 -10.15 7.93 -6.62
CA GLN A 83 -9.28 8.57 -5.62
C GLN A 83 -8.94 7.62 -4.47
N MET A 84 -9.89 6.82 -4.01
CA MET A 84 -9.63 5.83 -2.96
C MET A 84 -8.69 4.72 -3.43
N LYS A 85 -8.82 4.29 -4.70
CA LYS A 85 -7.92 3.33 -5.33
C LYS A 85 -6.50 3.87 -5.44
N GLU A 86 -6.32 5.09 -5.95
CA GLU A 86 -5.00 5.73 -6.03
C GLU A 86 -4.31 5.82 -4.66
N ASN A 87 -5.06 6.24 -3.64
CA ASN A 87 -4.54 6.27 -2.28
C ASN A 87 -4.14 4.88 -1.77
N LEU A 88 -4.90 3.85 -2.12
CA LEU A 88 -4.59 2.46 -1.75
C LEU A 88 -3.33 1.95 -2.44
N GLU A 89 -3.15 2.25 -3.73
CA GLU A 89 -1.94 1.93 -4.49
C GLU A 89 -0.69 2.58 -3.86
N LEU A 90 -0.78 3.87 -3.51
CA LEU A 90 0.29 4.58 -2.81
C LEU A 90 0.63 3.95 -1.46
N VAL A 91 -0.37 3.50 -0.70
CA VAL A 91 -0.16 2.79 0.57
C VAL A 91 0.50 1.43 0.33
N ASN A 92 0.07 0.68 -0.66
CA ASN A 92 0.64 -0.61 -1.01
C ASN A 92 2.13 -0.50 -1.39
N GLU A 93 2.50 0.47 -2.23
CA GLU A 93 3.89 0.77 -2.58
C GLU A 93 4.74 1.08 -1.35
N ARG A 94 4.22 1.91 -0.44
CA ARG A 94 4.91 2.25 0.82
C ARG A 94 5.11 1.04 1.71
N VAL A 95 4.11 0.16 1.84
CA VAL A 95 4.24 -1.08 2.62
C VAL A 95 5.28 -2.00 2.01
N GLN A 96 5.28 -2.18 0.69
CA GLN A 96 6.27 -2.99 -0.01
C GLN A 96 7.69 -2.45 0.18
N THR A 97 7.86 -1.13 0.05
CA THR A 97 9.15 -0.45 0.26
C THR A 97 9.63 -0.59 1.71
N SER A 98 8.74 -0.39 2.69
CA SER A 98 9.04 -0.58 4.11
C SER A 98 9.47 -2.01 4.42
N HIS A 99 8.75 -3.00 3.87
CA HIS A 99 9.08 -4.41 4.02
C HIS A 99 10.45 -4.75 3.40
N PHE A 100 10.74 -4.25 2.20
CA PHE A 100 12.05 -4.43 1.58
C PHE A 100 13.17 -3.79 2.41
N ASN A 101 13.02 -2.53 2.83
CA ASN A 101 13.99 -1.83 3.65
C ASN A 101 14.28 -2.58 4.96
N ARG A 102 13.25 -3.13 5.59
CA ARG A 102 13.39 -3.99 6.78
C ARG A 102 14.26 -5.20 6.50
N GLN A 103 14.01 -5.93 5.41
CA GLN A 103 14.81 -7.11 5.03
C GLN A 103 16.27 -6.76 4.78
N VAL A 104 16.53 -5.63 4.12
CA VAL A 104 17.89 -5.12 3.91
C VAL A 104 18.55 -4.77 5.24
N THR A 105 17.87 -4.04 6.13
CA THR A 105 18.39 -3.68 7.45
C THR A 105 18.68 -4.93 8.30
N GLU A 106 17.82 -5.94 8.27
CA GLU A 106 18.04 -7.21 8.97
C GLU A 106 19.28 -7.94 8.45
N SER A 107 19.46 -7.99 7.12
CA SER A 107 20.64 -8.57 6.48
C SER A 107 21.93 -7.82 6.85
N LEU A 108 21.88 -6.48 6.87
CA LEU A 108 23.00 -5.64 7.30
C LEU A 108 23.37 -5.89 8.77
N ASN A 109 22.38 -6.02 9.65
CA ASN A 109 22.61 -6.33 11.06
C ASN A 109 23.30 -7.69 11.24
N ILE A 110 22.87 -8.71 10.49
CA ILE A 110 23.52 -10.03 10.51
C ILE A 110 24.98 -9.89 10.04
N GLY A 111 25.23 -9.22 8.91
CA GLY A 111 26.57 -8.97 8.40
C GLY A 111 27.46 -8.25 9.42
N GLN A 112 26.96 -7.20 10.06
CA GLN A 112 27.68 -6.48 11.11
C GLN A 112 28.00 -7.36 12.33
N GLN A 113 27.09 -8.23 12.75
CA GLN A 113 27.35 -9.17 13.84
C GLN A 113 28.45 -10.17 13.47
N HIS A 114 28.46 -10.67 12.24
CA HIS A 114 29.53 -11.54 11.73
C HIS A 114 30.87 -10.81 11.69
N LEU A 115 30.91 -9.56 11.20
CA LEU A 115 32.12 -8.75 11.19
C LEU A 115 32.67 -8.52 12.59
N LYS A 116 31.81 -8.18 13.56
CA LYS A 116 32.22 -8.02 14.98
C LYS A 116 32.80 -9.30 15.57
N ARG A 117 32.20 -10.46 15.27
CA ARG A 117 32.72 -11.77 15.72
C ARG A 117 34.06 -12.09 15.08
N SER A 118 34.20 -11.84 13.77
CA SER A 118 35.45 -12.04 13.03
C SER A 118 36.58 -11.14 13.56
N GLN A 119 36.31 -9.85 13.78
CA GLN A 119 37.27 -8.91 14.39
C GLN A 119 37.70 -9.35 15.80
N LYS A 120 36.77 -9.84 16.63
CA LYS A 120 37.10 -10.37 17.96
C LYS A 120 37.89 -11.69 17.91
N ALA A 121 37.70 -12.47 16.85
CA ALA A 121 38.39 -13.75 16.66
C ALA A 121 39.77 -13.59 15.99
N MET A 122 40.12 -12.39 15.49
CA MET A 122 41.49 -12.09 15.10
C MET A 122 42.37 -12.16 16.36
N PRO A 123 43.37 -13.05 16.43
CA PRO A 123 44.20 -13.18 17.61
C PRO A 123 44.98 -11.86 17.80
N THR A 124 44.83 -11.24 18.98
CA THR A 124 45.53 -10.01 19.38
C THR A 124 47.05 -10.13 19.18
N LYS A 125 47.58 -11.35 19.34
CA LYS A 125 49.00 -11.67 19.12
C LYS A 125 49.50 -11.44 17.68
N LYS A 126 48.64 -11.54 16.66
CA LYS A 126 49.05 -11.26 15.27
C LYS A 126 49.06 -9.77 14.94
N ILE A 127 48.36 -8.94 15.70
CA ILE A 127 48.35 -7.48 15.47
C ILE A 127 49.65 -6.86 16.00
N GLU A 128 50.15 -7.31 17.15
CA GLU A 128 51.48 -6.93 17.65
C GLU A 128 52.59 -7.38 16.70
N GLU A 129 52.56 -8.63 16.22
CA GLU A 129 53.54 -9.15 15.25
C GLU A 129 53.54 -8.39 13.90
N ILE A 130 52.38 -7.93 13.43
CA ILE A 130 52.28 -7.16 12.17
C ILE A 130 52.70 -5.70 12.39
N LEU A 131 52.40 -5.11 13.55
CA LEU A 131 52.83 -3.75 13.88
C LEU A 131 54.35 -3.70 14.08
N ASP A 132 54.93 -4.66 14.80
CA ASP A 132 56.37 -4.76 15.01
C ASP A 132 57.12 -4.92 13.66
N ASN A 133 56.61 -5.73 12.72
CA ASN A 133 57.18 -5.88 11.37
C ASN A 133 56.99 -4.65 10.44
N ILE A 134 56.12 -3.70 10.77
CA ILE A 134 55.94 -2.45 10.01
C ILE A 134 56.82 -1.31 10.57
N THR A 135 57.19 -1.40 11.85
CA THR A 135 58.08 -0.44 12.52
C THR A 135 59.57 -0.82 12.48
N GLU A 136 59.93 -2.03 12.06
CA GLU A 136 61.27 -2.39 11.59
C GLU A 136 61.49 -1.96 10.12
#